data_AF-A0A6L8I1F9-F1
#
_entry.id   AF-A0A6L8I1F9-F1
#
_cell.length_a   1.000
_cell.length_b   1.000
_cell.length_c   1.000
_cell.angle_alpha   90.00
_cell.angle_beta   90.00
_cell.angle_gamma   90.00
#
_symmetry.space_group_name_H-M   'P 1'
#
loop_
_entity.id
_entity.type
_entity.pdbx_description
1 polymer ?
#
loop_
_entity_poly.entity_id
_entity_poly.type
_entity_poly.pdbx_seq_one_letter_code
_entity_poly.pdbx_strand_id
1 'polypeptide(L)'
;MDLSLLAIFRRLRSRLPPLRPLPYRRVARKLMAAGFFPVDQRGSHVKFAKTTVAGDRRVIVPRHREVQIGTLRSILRQAGLTRDEFERL
;
A
#
# COMPACT_ATOMS: atom_id res chain seq x y z
N MET A 1 15.04 -18.24 -26.51
CA MET A 1 14.76 -17.47 -25.28
C MET A 1 15.40 -16.11 -25.45
N ASP A 2 14.61 -15.13 -25.85
CA ASP A 2 15.09 -13.82 -26.25
C ASP A 2 15.45 -12.95 -25.02
N LEU A 3 16.73 -12.59 -24.91
CA LEU A 3 17.26 -11.68 -23.89
C LEU A 3 16.65 -10.26 -23.99
N SER A 4 16.00 -9.93 -25.10
CA SER A 4 15.34 -8.64 -25.33
C SER A 4 14.07 -8.46 -24.49
N LEU A 5 13.31 -9.54 -24.22
CA LEU A 5 12.13 -9.47 -23.35
C LEU A 5 12.51 -9.20 -21.89
N LEU A 6 13.62 -9.78 -21.41
CA LEU A 6 14.12 -9.53 -20.06
C LEU A 6 14.68 -8.11 -19.91
N ALA A 7 15.24 -7.54 -20.99
CA ALA A 7 15.70 -6.14 -21.03
C ALA A 7 14.55 -5.12 -21.05
N ILE A 8 13.43 -5.43 -21.72
CA ILE A 8 12.21 -4.60 -21.70
C ILE A 8 11.62 -4.52 -20.29
N PHE A 9 11.53 -5.65 -19.58
CA PHE A 9 11.07 -5.67 -18.18
C PHE A 9 12.01 -4.92 -17.22
N ARG A 10 13.32 -4.91 -17.48
CA ARG A 10 14.31 -4.16 -16.67
C ARG A 10 14.17 -2.63 -16.80
N ARG A 11 13.44 -2.11 -17.79
CA ARG A 11 13.35 -0.68 -18.12
C ARG A 11 11.96 -0.05 -17.91
N LEU A 12 11.04 -0.72 -17.22
CA LEU A 12 9.87 -0.06 -16.64
C LEU A 12 10.20 0.45 -15.24
N ARG A 13 11.16 1.38 -15.12
CA ARG A 13 11.29 2.14 -13.87
C ARG A 13 10.02 2.98 -13.71
N SER A 14 9.31 2.84 -12.59
CA SER A 14 8.18 3.73 -12.28
C SER A 14 8.66 5.18 -12.41
N ARG A 15 7.98 6.00 -13.21
CA ARG A 15 8.30 7.44 -13.34
C ARG A 15 8.04 8.23 -12.06
N LEU A 16 7.43 7.57 -11.06
CA LEU A 16 7.15 8.16 -9.77
C LEU A 16 8.45 8.42 -8.96
N PRO A 17 8.53 9.55 -8.24
CA PRO A 17 9.64 9.82 -7.33
C PRO A 17 9.76 8.73 -6.27
N PRO A 18 10.89 8.54 -5.55
CA PRO A 18 10.98 7.53 -4.49
C PRO A 18 9.85 7.66 -3.45
N LEU A 19 9.40 6.53 -2.90
CA LEU A 19 8.47 6.53 -1.76
C LEU A 19 9.07 7.34 -0.61
N ARG A 20 8.23 8.09 0.09
CA ARG A 20 8.58 8.87 1.27
C ARG A 20 7.72 8.43 2.45
N PRO A 21 8.17 8.62 3.69
CA PRO A 21 7.30 8.44 4.85
C PRO A 21 6.02 9.28 4.69
N LEU A 22 4.89 8.72 5.15
CA LEU A 22 3.60 9.40 5.05
C LEU A 22 2.91 9.45 6.41
N PRO A 23 2.24 10.55 6.76
CA PRO A 23 1.43 10.58 7.97
C PRO A 23 0.36 9.49 7.97
N TYR A 24 0.10 8.88 9.13
CA TYR A 24 -0.96 7.87 9.28
C TYR A 24 -2.28 8.32 8.63
N ARG A 25 -2.68 9.58 8.84
CA ARG A 25 -3.93 10.12 8.30
C ARG A 25 -3.98 10.06 6.76
N ARG A 26 -2.85 10.27 6.07
CA ARG A 26 -2.76 10.15 4.60
C ARG A 26 -2.93 8.69 4.18
N VAL A 27 -2.24 7.77 4.85
CA VAL A 27 -2.32 6.33 4.56
C VAL A 27 -3.74 5.80 4.78
N ALA A 28 -4.35 6.15 5.92
CA ALA A 28 -5.71 5.76 6.25
C ALA A 28 -6.72 6.28 5.21
N ARG A 29 -6.61 7.54 4.78
CA ARG A 29 -7.49 8.12 3.74
C ARG A 29 -7.37 7.38 2.42
N LYS A 30 -6.15 7.10 1.95
CA LYS A 30 -5.92 6.35 0.71
C LYS A 30 -6.45 4.91 0.81
N LEU A 31 -6.27 4.24 1.95
CA LEU A 31 -6.87 2.91 2.18
C LEU A 31 -8.40 2.95 2.15
N MET A 32 -9.01 3.96 2.77
CA MET A 32 -10.46 4.17 2.70
C MET A 32 -10.96 4.43 1.28
N ALA A 33 -10.22 5.22 0.49
CA ALA A 33 -10.51 5.42 -0.93
C ALA A 33 -10.37 4.11 -1.74
N ALA A 34 -9.46 3.22 -1.35
CA ALA A 34 -9.35 1.87 -1.93
C ALA A 34 -10.47 0.89 -1.46
N GLY A 35 -11.40 1.34 -0.62
CA GLY A 35 -12.52 0.54 -0.10
C GLY A 35 -12.17 -0.29 1.14
N PHE A 36 -11.09 0.03 1.85
CA PHE A 36 -10.82 -0.55 3.17
C PHE A 36 -11.46 0.30 4.27
N PHE A 37 -11.91 -0.33 5.35
CA PHE A 37 -12.45 0.40 6.50
C PHE A 37 -11.75 -0.03 7.78
N PRO A 38 -11.54 0.88 8.75
CA PRO A 38 -11.00 0.50 10.05
C PRO A 38 -12.01 -0.41 10.78
N VAL A 39 -11.54 -1.55 11.29
CA VAL A 39 -12.39 -2.56 11.95
C VAL A 39 -11.97 -2.88 13.38
N ASP A 40 -10.73 -2.58 13.75
CA ASP A 40 -10.18 -2.90 15.08
C ASP A 40 -8.94 -2.03 15.34
N GLN A 41 -8.61 -1.80 16.61
CA GLN A 41 -7.40 -1.10 17.02
C GLN A 41 -6.82 -1.73 18.28
N ARG A 42 -5.52 -2.04 18.26
CA ARG A 42 -4.76 -2.47 19.44
C ARG A 42 -3.58 -1.55 19.66
N GLY A 43 -3.61 -0.79 20.76
CA GLY A 43 -2.63 0.26 21.02
C GLY A 43 -2.56 1.25 19.84
N SER A 44 -1.37 1.45 19.29
CA SER A 44 -1.17 2.34 18.14
C SER A 44 -1.40 1.67 16.77
N HIS A 45 -1.78 0.40 16.69
CA HIS A 45 -1.98 -0.28 15.40
C HIS A 45 -3.46 -0.39 15.06
N VAL A 46 -3.85 0.17 13.91
CA VAL A 46 -5.21 0.14 13.40
C VAL A 46 -5.31 -0.94 12.31
N LYS A 47 -6.28 -1.84 12.46
CA LYS A 47 -6.60 -2.86 11.46
C LYS A 47 -7.64 -2.30 10.50
N PHE A 48 -7.33 -2.35 9.23
CA PHE A 48 -8.23 -2.06 8.12
C PHE A 48 -8.62 -3.37 7.43
N ALA A 49 -9.87 -3.49 6.99
CA ALA A 49 -10.35 -4.65 6.25
C ALA A 49 -11.15 -4.25 5.01
N LYS A 50 -11.13 -5.12 4.00
CA LYS A 50 -11.93 -5.02 2.77
C LYS A 50 -12.32 -6.42 2.33
N THR A 51 -13.60 -6.66 2.09
CA THR A 51 -14.07 -7.88 1.42
C THR A 51 -13.92 -7.72 -0.08
N THR A 52 -13.36 -8.74 -0.74
CA THR A 52 -13.21 -8.79 -2.20
C THR A 52 -13.78 -10.09 -2.74
N VAL A 53 -13.97 -10.18 -4.06
CA VAL A 53 -14.40 -11.43 -4.73
C VAL A 53 -13.43 -12.60 -4.49
N ALA A 54 -12.15 -12.30 -4.24
CA ALA A 54 -11.10 -13.31 -3.95
C ALA A 54 -10.94 -13.61 -2.45
N GLY A 55 -11.78 -13.02 -1.60
CA GLY A 55 -11.72 -13.14 -0.14
C GLY A 55 -11.39 -11.84 0.59
N ASP A 56 -11.36 -11.91 1.91
CA ASP A 56 -11.08 -10.76 2.77
C ASP A 56 -9.61 -10.37 2.77
N ARG A 57 -9.33 -9.07 2.66
CA ARG A 57 -8.01 -8.49 2.87
C ARG A 57 -7.96 -7.73 4.18
N ARG A 58 -6.83 -7.82 4.87
CA ARG A 58 -6.56 -7.13 6.13
C ARG A 58 -5.21 -6.44 6.09
N VAL A 59 -5.17 -5.20 6.58
CA VAL A 59 -3.99 -4.34 6.58
C VAL A 59 -3.80 -3.78 7.99
N ILE A 60 -2.58 -3.83 8.51
CA ILE A 60 -2.26 -3.23 9.81
C ILE A 60 -1.46 -1.94 9.57
N VAL A 61 -1.96 -0.83 10.11
CA VAL A 61 -1.34 0.50 9.94
C VAL A 61 -0.98 1.07 11.31
N PRO A 62 0.31 1.38 11.58
CA PRO A 62 0.67 2.10 12.79
C PRO A 62 0.20 3.55 12.71
N ARG A 63 -0.53 3.99 13.74
CA ARG A 63 -1.06 5.34 13.95
C ARG A 63 0.00 6.26 14.55
N HIS A 64 1.13 6.36 13.86
CA HIS A 64 2.25 7.23 14.24
C HIS A 64 2.22 8.54 13.43
N ARG A 65 3.09 9.49 13.79
CA ARG A 65 3.26 10.74 13.04
C ARG A 65 3.61 10.48 11.57
N GLU A 66 4.46 9.49 11.32
CA GLU A 66 4.83 9.01 10.00
C GLU A 66 4.89 7.48 9.96
N VAL A 67 4.42 6.92 8.86
CA VAL A 67 4.56 5.51 8.50
C VAL A 67 5.78 5.40 7.61
N GLN A 68 6.79 4.66 8.08
CA GLN A 68 8.07 4.51 7.38
C GLN A 68 7.92 3.74 6.07
N ILE A 69 8.85 3.96 5.13
CA ILE A 69 8.79 3.39 3.76
C ILE A 69 8.68 1.86 3.78
N GLY A 70 9.42 1.19 4.67
CA GLY A 70 9.34 -0.27 4.82
C GLY A 70 7.92 -0.73 5.21
N THR A 71 7.29 -0.01 6.12
CA THR A 71 5.90 -0.26 6.54
C THR A 71 4.92 0.06 5.42
N LEU A 72 5.10 1.16 4.68
CA LEU A 72 4.27 1.47 3.52
C LEU A 72 4.32 0.34 2.49
N ARG A 73 5.50 -0.20 2.18
CA ARG A 73 5.62 -1.35 1.27
C ARG A 73 4.86 -2.58 1.79
N SER A 74 4.94 -2.85 3.09
CA SER A 74 4.17 -3.95 3.71
C SER A 74 2.66 -3.72 3.60
N ILE A 75 2.21 -2.48 3.86
CA ILE A 75 0.81 -2.07 3.72
C ILE A 75 0.32 -2.27 2.29
N LEU A 76 1.07 -1.81 1.28
CA LEU A 76 0.72 -1.98 -0.13
C LEU A 76 0.61 -3.45 -0.51
N ARG A 77 1.55 -4.28 -0.06
CA ARG A 77 1.51 -5.73 -0.29
C ARG A 77 0.30 -6.37 0.36
N GLN A 78 -0.01 -6.06 1.61
CA GLN A 78 -1.19 -6.59 2.34
C GLN A 78 -2.51 -6.11 1.71
N ALA A 79 -2.56 -4.86 1.28
CA ALA A 79 -3.69 -4.29 0.57
C ALA A 79 -3.83 -4.86 -0.85
N GLY A 80 -2.75 -5.47 -1.36
CA GLY A 80 -2.52 -5.84 -2.75
C GLY A 80 -2.81 -4.67 -3.69
N LEU A 81 -2.25 -3.52 -3.36
CA LEU A 81 -2.19 -2.32 -4.17
C LEU A 81 -0.78 -2.17 -4.72
N THR A 82 -0.68 -1.87 -6.00
CA THR A 82 0.56 -1.35 -6.57
C THR A 82 0.84 0.05 -6.03
N ARG A 83 2.09 0.49 -6.20
CA ARG A 83 2.46 1.85 -5.85
C ARG A 83 1.68 2.88 -6.67
N ASP A 84 1.54 2.67 -7.98
CA ASP A 84 0.86 3.62 -8.86
C ASP A 84 -0.61 3.78 -8.48
N GLU A 85 -1.31 2.68 -8.16
CA GLU A 85 -2.68 2.74 -7.64
C GLU A 85 -2.74 3.53 -6.34
N PHE A 86 -1.83 3.27 -5.40
CA PHE A 86 -1.82 3.99 -4.13
C PHE A 86 -1.58 5.49 -4.28
N GLU A 87 -0.69 5.92 -5.17
CA GLU A 87 -0.43 7.35 -5.38
C GLU A 87 -1.62 8.08 -6.01
N ARG A 88 -2.45 7.40 -6.82
CA ARG A 88 -3.64 7.96 -7.46
C ARG A 88 -4.86 8.14 -6.54
N LEU A 89 -4.84 7.55 -5.34
CA LEU A 89 -5.90 7.65 -4.32
C LEU A 89 -5.79 8.92 -3.46
#